data_AF-A0A369XJ05-F1
#
_entry.id   AF-A0A369XJ05-F1
#
_cell.length_a   1.000
_cell.length_b   1.000
_cell.length_c   1.000
_cell.angle_alpha   90.00
_cell.angle_beta   90.00
_cell.angle_gamma   90.00
#
_symmetry.space_group_name_H-M   'P 1'
#
loop_
_entity.id
_entity.type
_entity.pdbx_description
1 polymer ?
#
loop_
_entity_poly.entity_id
_entity_poly.type
_entity_poly.pdbx_seq_one_letter_code
_entity_poly.pdbx_strand_id
1 'polypeptide(L)' 'SLRDGETMISDEQSLTFDSSSGLMDERKRSVILTIKSGQYDKSKDHFLIARDTQSRVEVIRIPLKVDLAFANDF' A
#
# COMPACT_ATOMS: atom_id res chain seq x y z
N SER A 1 -4.30 0.33 0.00
CA SER A 1 -4.09 -0.52 1.20
C SER A 1 -3.32 -1.78 0.81
N LEU A 2 -2.76 -2.51 1.77
CA LEU A 2 -2.21 -3.86 1.57
C LEU A 2 -3.27 -4.93 1.84
N ARG A 3 -3.27 -6.03 1.06
CA ARG A 3 -4.25 -7.11 1.17
C ARG A 3 -3.66 -8.53 1.06
N ASP A 4 -4.24 -9.47 1.81
CA ASP A 4 -4.13 -10.93 1.61
C ASP A 4 -5.45 -11.41 1.00
N GLY A 5 -5.45 -11.67 -0.32
CA GLY A 5 -6.68 -11.83 -1.10
C GLY A 5 -7.59 -10.61 -0.94
N GLU A 6 -8.80 -10.81 -0.44
CA GLU A 6 -9.75 -9.73 -0.15
C GLU A 6 -9.59 -9.10 1.24
N THR A 7 -8.80 -9.72 2.12
CA THR A 7 -8.61 -9.27 3.49
C THR A 7 -7.64 -8.10 3.55
N MET A 8 -8.08 -6.96 4.11
CA MET A 8 -7.21 -5.81 4.30
C MET A 8 -6.28 -6.00 5.52
N ILE A 9 -4.96 -5.92 5.29
CA ILE A 9 -3.93 -6.13 6.30
C ILE A 9 -3.17 -4.86 6.71
N SER A 10 -3.50 -3.71 6.12
CA SER A 10 -3.03 -2.39 6.56
C SER A 10 -4.20 -1.45 6.83
N ASP A 11 -3.92 -0.19 7.15
CA ASP A 11 -4.84 0.91 6.94
C ASP A 11 -5.09 1.20 5.43
N GLU A 12 -6.14 1.95 5.14
CA GLU A 12 -6.44 2.48 3.82
C GLU A 12 -6.15 3.99 3.83
N GLN A 13 -5.40 4.45 2.83
CA GLN A 13 -5.02 5.85 2.67
C GLN A 13 -5.58 6.36 1.35
N SER A 14 -6.10 7.59 1.36
CA SER A 14 -6.63 8.28 0.19
C SER A 14 -5.67 9.39 -0.23
N LEU A 15 -5.34 9.46 -1.51
CA LEU A 15 -4.45 10.47 -2.08
C LEU A 15 -5.17 11.21 -3.21
N THR A 16 -4.99 12.53 -3.24
CA THR A 16 -5.45 13.38 -4.35
C THR A 16 -4.23 13.86 -5.15
N PHE A 17 -4.31 13.69 -6.47
CA PHE A 17 -3.28 14.12 -7.42
C PHE A 17 -3.80 15.30 -8.23
N ASP A 18 -3.80 16.48 -7.61
CA ASP A 18 -4.36 17.74 -8.15
C ASP A 18 -3.28 18.77 -8.54
N SER A 19 -2.00 18.40 -8.49
CA SER A 19 -0.91 19.31 -8.83
C SER A 19 -0.97 19.73 -10.30
N SER A 20 -1.08 21.04 -10.56
CA SER A 20 -1.02 21.65 -11.88
C SER A 20 0.40 21.98 -12.34
N SER A 21 1.42 21.67 -11.53
CA SER A 21 2.82 21.96 -11.84
C SER A 21 3.35 21.09 -12.99
N GLY A 22 4.20 21.69 -13.83
CA GLY A 22 4.96 20.97 -14.85
C GLY A 22 6.13 20.16 -14.30
N LEU A 23 6.50 20.35 -13.03
CA LEU A 23 7.63 19.68 -12.41
C LEU A 23 7.21 18.30 -11.87
N MET A 24 7.89 17.25 -12.34
CA MET A 24 7.59 15.86 -11.96
C MET A 24 7.68 15.64 -10.45
N ASP A 25 8.67 16.23 -9.78
CA ASP A 25 8.86 16.04 -8.34
C ASP A 25 7.71 16.63 -7.51
N GLU A 26 7.05 17.67 -8.00
CA GLU A 26 5.89 18.29 -7.34
C GLU A 26 4.58 17.52 -7.58
N ARG A 27 4.59 16.55 -8.52
CA ARG A 27 3.49 15.62 -8.79
C ARG A 27 3.63 14.30 -8.03
N LYS A 28 4.81 14.02 -7.45
CA LYS A 28 5.00 12.85 -6.59
C LYS A 28 4.23 13.03 -5.27
N ARG A 29 3.65 11.93 -4.80
CA ARG A 29 3.02 11.82 -3.49
C ARG A 29 3.53 10.56 -2.83
N SER A 30 3.99 10.70 -1.59
CA SER A 30 4.42 9.57 -0.76
C SER A 30 3.32 9.21 0.23
N VAL A 31 3.18 7.93 0.52
CA VAL A 31 2.23 7.42 1.52
C VAL A 31 2.94 6.42 2.42
N ILE A 32 2.60 6.47 3.70
CA ILE A 32 3.01 5.47 4.68
C ILE A 32 1.78 4.63 4.99
N LEU A 33 1.92 3.31 4.93
CA LEU A 33 0.89 2.36 5.32
C LEU A 33 1.32 1.65 6.60
N THR A 34 0.40 1.56 7.55
CA THR A 34 0.61 0.85 8.81
C THR A 34 0.04 -0.56 8.68
N ILE A 35 0.91 -1.56 8.75
CA ILE A 35 0.51 -2.98 8.73
C ILE A 35 -0.12 -3.32 10.08
N LYS A 36 -1.25 -4.04 10.06
CA LYS A 36 -1.91 -4.52 11.28
C LYS A 36 -0.98 -5.47 12.03
N SER A 37 -1.11 -5.54 13.36
CA SER A 37 -0.39 -6.56 14.13
C SER A 37 -0.94 -7.94 13.80
N GLY A 38 -0.05 -8.92 13.61
CA GLY A 38 -0.46 -10.27 13.26
C GLY A 38 0.71 -11.15 12.83
N GLN A 39 0.40 -12.43 12.65
CA GLN A 39 1.31 -13.39 12.02
C GLN A 39 1.08 -13.34 10.51
N TYR A 40 2.15 -13.07 9.75
CA TYR A 40 2.13 -13.03 8.29
C TYR A 40 3.01 -14.15 7.75
N ASP A 41 2.48 -14.91 6.80
CA ASP A 41 3.25 -15.91 6.09
C ASP A 41 4.12 -15.23 5.02
N LYS A 42 5.43 -15.16 5.27
CA LYS A 42 6.42 -14.57 4.35
C LYS A 42 6.46 -15.26 2.98
N SER A 43 5.97 -16.50 2.87
CA SER A 43 5.89 -17.23 1.61
C SER A 43 4.66 -16.86 0.79
N LYS A 44 3.62 -16.27 1.40
CA LYS A 44 2.42 -15.81 0.70
C LYS A 44 2.62 -14.49 -0.03
N ASP A 45 2.00 -14.39 -1.21
CA ASP A 45 1.87 -13.12 -1.90
C ASP A 45 0.81 -12.25 -1.24
N HIS A 46 1.19 -11.02 -0.96
CA HIS A 46 0.28 -9.95 -0.57
C HIS A 46 0.25 -8.91 -1.69
N PHE A 47 -0.75 -8.03 -1.69
CA PHE A 47 -0.91 -7.07 -2.77
C PHE A 47 -1.07 -5.66 -2.23
N LEU A 48 -0.29 -4.72 -2.76
CA LEU A 48 -0.64 -3.30 -2.72
C LEU A 48 -1.75 -3.08 -3.75
N ILE A 49 -2.92 -2.70 -3.25
CA ILE A 49 -4.11 -2.40 -4.06
C ILE A 49 -4.39 -0.90 -3.99
N ALA A 50 -4.47 -0.26 -5.15
CA ALA A 50 -5.04 1.07 -5.31
C ALA A 50 -6.34 0.98 -6.11
N ARG A 51 -7.35 1.74 -5.67
CA ARG A 51 -8.65 1.80 -6.31
C ARG A 51 -9.00 3.24 -6.60
N ASP A 52 -9.71 3.45 -7.70
CA ASP A 52 -10.40 4.71 -7.92
C ASP A 52 -11.45 4.91 -6.81
N THR A 53 -11.50 6.11 -6.24
CA THR A 53 -12.31 6.37 -5.04
C THR A 53 -13.81 6.42 -5.35
N GLN A 54 -14.19 6.76 -6.58
CA GLN A 54 -15.59 6.89 -6.99
C GLN A 54 -16.16 5.55 -7.45
N SER A 55 -15.50 4.89 -8.39
CA SER A 55 -15.94 3.63 -9.01
C SER A 55 -15.57 2.40 -8.20
N ARG A 56 -14.63 2.52 -7.25
CA ARG A 56 -14.02 1.40 -6.50
C ARG A 56 -13.33 0.37 -7.39
N VAL A 57 -13.08 0.69 -8.65
CA VAL A 57 -12.34 -0.16 -9.59
C VAL A 57 -10.88 -0.22 -9.16
N GLU A 58 -10.31 -1.42 -9.16
CA GLU A 58 -8.88 -1.64 -8.96
C GLU A 58 -8.10 -1.10 -10.17
N VAL A 59 -7.21 -0.16 -9.90
CA VAL A 59 -6.37 0.48 -10.92
C VAL A 59 -4.92 0.02 -10.84
N ILE A 60 -4.48 -0.45 -9.66
CA ILE A 60 -3.13 -0.95 -9.43
C ILE A 60 -3.20 -2.20 -8.55
N ARG A 61 -2.44 -3.22 -8.95
CA ARG A 61 -2.15 -4.42 -8.17
C ARG A 61 -0.68 -4.77 -8.27
N ILE A 62 0.03 -4.67 -7.16
CA ILE A 62 1.47 -4.97 -7.10
C ILE A 62 1.69 -6.07 -6.06
N PRO A 63 2.24 -7.25 -6.43
CA PRO A 63 2.58 -8.29 -5.47
C PRO A 63 3.77 -7.84 -4.61
N LEU A 64 3.72 -8.18 -3.33
CA LEU A 64 4.81 -7.96 -2.38
C LEU A 64 4.84 -9.06 -1.32
N LYS A 65 6.00 -9.21 -0.68
CA LYS A 65 6.17 -10.05 0.50
C LYS A 65 6.20 -9.18 1.74
N VAL A 66 5.45 -9.58 2.76
CA VAL A 66 5.57 -9.01 4.11
C VAL A 66 6.49 -9.94 4.87
N ASP A 67 7.73 -9.51 5.07
CA ASP A 67 8.69 -10.20 5.93
C ASP A 67 8.87 -9.40 7.21
N LEU A 68 8.50 -10.00 8.34
CA LEU A 68 8.74 -9.39 9.64
C LEU A 68 10.19 -9.68 10.03
N ALA A 69 11.10 -8.87 9.53
CA ALA A 69 12.46 -8.84 10.05
C ALA A 69 12.41 -8.22 11.45
N PHE A 70 12.77 -8.98 12.47
CA PHE A 70 13.20 -8.40 13.73
C PHE A 70 14.52 -7.67 13.45
N ALA A 71 14.46 -6.39 13.12
CA ALA A 71 15.62 -5.52 13.22
C ALA A 71 15.96 -5.44 14.71
N ASN A 72 16.93 -6.25 15.13
CA ASN A 72 17.48 -6.17 16.47
C ASN A 72 18.36 -4.91 16.52
N ASP A 73 17.73 -3.77 16.77
CA ASP A 73 18.38 -2.46 16.86
C ASP A 73 18.82 -2.16 18.31
N PHE A 74 19.28 -3.22 19.02
CA PHE A 74 19.84 -3.17 20.37
C PHE A 74 21.36 -3.24 20.35
#